data_AF-A0A257AMA3-F1
#
_entry.id   AF-A0A257AMA3-F1
#
_cell.length_a   1.000
_cell.length_b   1.000
_cell.length_c   1.000
_cell.angle_alpha   90.00
_cell.angle_beta   90.00
_cell.angle_gamma   90.00
#
_symmetry.space_group_name_H-M   'P 1'
#
loop_
_entity.id
_entity.type
_entity.pdbx_description
1 polymer ?
#
loop_
_entity_poly.entity_id
_entity_poly.type
_entity_poly.pdbx_seq_one_letter_code
_entity_poly.pdbx_strand_id
1 'polypeptide(L)'
;MYTVMSLLDIFLETLSGLISLYISFFSVKAYKLTRDRILKYLQLSFLLIGLATILRVGLNIMSYISRYFEVALSIFNLIYILSTLVAYFSLSYIYSGRELERTLTSILLIFVSYHSLAIFLLSYIVLNIALWVGKEAKIAIAGYSLIAFSHLLSLFTPYWRGLAILENFPRLIGFILLLLLVVRAERIGKNVQQI
;
A
#
# COMPACT_ATOMS: atom_id res chain seq x y z
N MET A 1 -10.86 -12.09 25.65
CA MET A 1 -11.28 -10.90 24.86
C MET A 1 -10.14 -10.33 24.00
N TYR A 2 -8.88 -10.34 24.49
CA TYR A 2 -7.70 -9.86 23.74
C TYR A 2 -7.23 -10.75 22.56
N THR A 3 -7.66 -12.01 22.51
CA THR A 3 -7.28 -12.98 21.47
C THR A 3 -8.10 -12.84 20.19
N VAL A 4 -9.39 -12.54 20.30
CA VAL A 4 -10.27 -12.44 19.10
C VAL A 4 -9.93 -11.19 18.29
N MET A 5 -9.69 -10.06 18.97
CA MET A 5 -9.31 -8.81 18.30
C MET A 5 -7.95 -8.91 17.59
N SER A 6 -6.96 -9.58 18.20
CA SER A 6 -5.65 -9.78 17.57
C SER A 6 -5.69 -10.76 16.41
N LEU A 7 -6.50 -11.83 16.50
CA LEU A 7 -6.69 -12.76 15.38
C LEU A 7 -7.35 -12.10 14.18
N LEU A 8 -8.36 -11.25 14.41
CA LEU A 8 -9.02 -10.51 13.35
C LEU A 8 -8.06 -9.52 12.67
N ASP A 9 -7.23 -8.85 13.46
CA ASP A 9 -6.21 -7.93 12.95
C ASP A 9 -5.18 -8.64 12.04
N ILE A 10 -4.63 -9.76 12.53
CA ILE A 10 -3.74 -10.65 11.78
C ILE A 10 -4.40 -11.12 10.48
N PHE A 11 -5.69 -11.50 10.54
CA PHE A 11 -6.43 -11.95 9.38
C PHE A 11 -6.58 -10.86 8.32
N LEU A 12 -7.02 -9.65 8.71
CA LEU A 12 -7.18 -8.52 7.79
C LEU A 12 -5.84 -8.08 7.18
N GLU A 13 -4.78 -8.11 7.97
CA GLU A 13 -3.44 -7.79 7.51
C GLU A 13 -2.93 -8.85 6.51
N THR A 14 -3.14 -10.13 6.80
CA THR A 14 -2.82 -11.23 5.87
C THR A 14 -3.56 -11.06 4.54
N LEU A 15 -4.86 -10.78 4.61
CA LEU A 15 -5.69 -10.58 3.42
C LEU A 15 -5.18 -9.39 2.59
N SER A 16 -4.80 -8.29 3.26
CA SER A 16 -4.22 -7.11 2.61
C SER A 16 -2.89 -7.46 1.93
N GLY A 17 -2.02 -8.23 2.59
CA GLY A 17 -0.75 -8.71 2.02
C GLY A 17 -0.97 -9.58 0.77
N LEU A 18 -1.93 -10.53 0.83
CA LEU A 18 -2.27 -11.38 -0.32
C LEU A 18 -2.83 -10.56 -1.48
N ILE A 19 -3.77 -9.64 -1.22
CA ILE A 19 -4.34 -8.78 -2.28
C ILE A 19 -3.26 -7.91 -2.89
N SER A 20 -2.31 -7.39 -2.10
CA SER A 20 -1.15 -6.65 -2.61
C SER A 20 -0.32 -7.49 -3.60
N LEU A 21 -0.08 -8.77 -3.29
CA LEU A 21 0.59 -9.68 -4.23
C LEU A 21 -0.25 -9.93 -5.49
N TYR A 22 -1.57 -10.06 -5.36
CA TYR A 22 -2.46 -10.17 -6.52
C TYR A 22 -2.42 -8.92 -7.41
N ILE A 23 -2.43 -7.72 -6.84
CA ILE A 23 -2.26 -6.47 -7.58
C ILE A 23 -0.94 -6.50 -8.36
N SER A 24 0.15 -6.93 -7.73
CA SER A 24 1.44 -7.07 -8.39
C SER A 24 1.39 -8.05 -9.56
N PHE A 25 0.82 -9.24 -9.35
CA PHE A 25 0.68 -10.27 -10.37
C PHE A 25 -0.12 -9.80 -11.59
N PHE A 26 -1.27 -9.17 -11.38
CA PHE A 26 -2.08 -8.63 -12.47
C PHE A 26 -1.42 -7.42 -13.14
N SER A 27 -0.65 -6.62 -12.40
CA SER A 27 0.09 -5.48 -12.95
C SER A 27 1.17 -5.93 -13.95
N VAL A 28 1.84 -7.06 -13.71
CA VAL A 28 2.78 -7.66 -14.69
C VAL A 28 2.05 -8.00 -15.99
N LYS A 29 0.90 -8.65 -15.90
CA LYS A 29 0.12 -9.06 -17.07
C LYS A 29 -0.33 -7.86 -17.87
N ALA A 30 -0.91 -6.87 -17.19
CA ALA A 30 -1.34 -5.63 -17.83
C ALA A 30 -0.15 -4.88 -18.46
N TYR A 31 0.99 -4.80 -17.77
CA TYR A 31 2.21 -4.17 -18.29
C TYR A 31 2.74 -4.84 -19.56
N LYS A 32 2.73 -6.18 -19.63
CA LYS A 32 3.16 -6.90 -20.84
C LYS A 32 2.28 -6.56 -22.06
N LEU A 33 1.01 -6.25 -21.83
CA LEU A 33 0.04 -5.93 -22.88
C LEU A 33 0.12 -4.46 -23.32
N THR A 34 0.17 -3.51 -22.37
CA THR A 34 0.08 -2.07 -22.67
C THR A 34 1.44 -1.37 -22.76
N ARG A 35 2.50 -1.97 -22.19
CA ARG A 35 3.84 -1.38 -22.02
C ARG A 35 3.86 -0.06 -21.23
N ASP A 36 2.82 0.22 -20.45
CA ASP A 36 2.73 1.42 -19.62
C ASP A 36 3.67 1.37 -18.39
N ARG A 37 4.51 2.39 -18.23
CA ARG A 37 5.45 2.51 -17.10
C ARG A 37 4.74 2.50 -15.76
N ILE A 38 3.54 3.10 -15.65
CA ILE A 38 2.78 3.17 -14.40
C ILE A 38 2.53 1.77 -13.84
N LEU A 39 2.13 0.82 -14.69
CA LEU A 39 1.85 -0.57 -14.28
C LEU A 39 3.11 -1.31 -13.81
N LYS A 40 4.28 -0.98 -14.35
CA LYS A 40 5.57 -1.55 -13.90
C LYS A 40 5.92 -1.07 -12.48
N TYR A 41 5.77 0.23 -12.21
CA TYR A 41 6.02 0.77 -10.86
C TYR A 41 4.95 0.32 -9.86
N LEU A 42 3.71 0.18 -10.31
CA LEU A 42 2.61 -0.40 -9.53
C LEU A 42 2.94 -1.84 -9.11
N GLN A 43 3.39 -2.68 -10.06
CA GLN A 43 3.84 -4.03 -9.77
C GLN A 43 4.88 -4.04 -8.65
N LEU A 44 5.97 -3.29 -8.80
CA LEU A 44 7.10 -3.32 -7.88
C LEU A 44 6.70 -2.84 -6.49
N SER A 45 5.90 -1.76 -6.43
CA SER A 45 5.44 -1.17 -5.18
C SER A 45 4.52 -2.12 -4.41
N PHE A 46 3.56 -2.75 -5.09
CA PHE A 46 2.66 -3.73 -4.47
C PHE A 46 3.34 -5.08 -4.18
N LEU A 47 4.41 -5.44 -4.89
CA LEU A 47 5.24 -6.59 -4.54
C LEU A 47 5.96 -6.35 -3.20
N LEU A 48 6.61 -5.18 -3.06
CA LEU A 48 7.32 -4.79 -1.84
C LEU A 48 6.37 -4.75 -0.64
N ILE A 49 5.23 -4.07 -0.79
CA ILE A 49 4.22 -3.98 0.27
C ILE A 49 3.69 -5.37 0.64
N GLY A 50 3.36 -6.21 -0.35
CA GLY A 50 2.80 -7.55 -0.11
C GLY A 50 3.76 -8.47 0.64
N LEU A 51 5.01 -8.56 0.17
CA LEU A 51 6.04 -9.38 0.83
C LEU A 51 6.36 -8.88 2.23
N ALA A 52 6.53 -7.57 2.39
CA ALA A 52 6.79 -6.96 3.70
C ALA A 52 5.67 -7.23 4.70
N THR A 53 4.41 -7.14 4.24
CA THR A 53 3.22 -7.38 5.09
C THR A 53 3.16 -8.84 5.53
N ILE A 54 3.37 -9.79 4.61
CA ILE A 54 3.33 -11.23 4.93
C ILE A 54 4.46 -11.60 5.90
N LEU A 55 5.66 -11.06 5.72
CA LEU A 55 6.78 -11.28 6.63
C LEU A 55 6.48 -10.74 8.03
N ARG A 56 5.93 -9.52 8.12
CA ARG A 56 5.52 -8.91 9.39
C ARG A 56 4.47 -9.75 10.11
N VAL A 57 3.43 -10.19 9.40
CA VAL A 57 2.39 -11.06 9.95
C VAL A 57 2.98 -12.38 10.46
N GLY A 58 3.84 -13.03 9.69
CA GLY A 58 4.47 -14.29 10.09
C GLY A 58 5.22 -14.15 11.41
N LEU A 59 5.95 -13.06 11.61
CA LEU A 59 6.68 -12.79 12.84
C LEU A 59 5.79 -12.36 14.00
N ASN A 60 4.71 -11.63 13.73
CA ASN A 60 3.67 -11.36 14.74
C ASN A 60 3.08 -12.68 15.26
N ILE A 61 2.83 -13.68 14.41
CA ILE A 61 2.36 -15.00 14.84
C ILE A 61 3.44 -15.73 15.65
N MET A 62 4.71 -15.69 15.22
CA MET A 62 5.80 -16.37 15.92
C MET A 62 6.10 -15.74 17.30
N SER A 63 5.92 -14.44 17.47
CA SER A 63 6.12 -13.77 18.76
C SER A 63 5.07 -14.16 19.80
N TYR A 64 3.86 -14.55 19.37
CA TYR A 64 2.87 -15.16 20.27
C TYR A 64 3.32 -16.54 20.78
N ILE A 65 4.10 -17.27 19.98
CA ILE A 65 4.60 -18.60 20.34
C ILE A 65 5.86 -18.50 21.21
N SER A 66 6.71 -17.50 20.96
CA SER A 66 8.01 -17.39 21.63
C SER A 66 8.50 -15.94 21.74
N ARG A 67 8.86 -15.53 22.97
CA ARG A 67 9.43 -14.21 23.26
C ARG A 67 10.82 -13.98 22.66
N TYR A 68 11.51 -15.04 22.23
CA TYR A 68 12.84 -14.91 21.60
C TYR A 68 12.81 -14.16 20.26
N PHE A 69 11.62 -13.98 19.66
CA PHE A 69 11.46 -13.26 18.40
C PHE A 69 11.24 -11.75 18.55
N GLU A 70 11.27 -11.17 19.76
CA GLU A 70 11.04 -9.73 19.97
C GLU A 70 12.06 -8.83 19.24
N VAL A 71 13.33 -9.23 19.21
CA VAL A 71 14.38 -8.50 18.46
C VAL A 71 14.16 -8.63 16.96
N ALA A 72 13.83 -9.84 16.48
CA ALA A 72 13.51 -10.06 15.06
C ALA A 72 12.28 -9.24 14.63
N LEU A 73 11.26 -9.16 15.48
CA LEU A 73 10.05 -8.36 15.25
C LEU A 73 10.40 -6.88 14.98
N SER A 74 11.30 -6.30 15.78
CA SER A 74 11.76 -4.91 15.59
C SER A 74 12.46 -4.71 14.25
N ILE A 75 13.35 -5.62 13.86
CA ILE A 75 14.09 -5.55 12.59
C ILE A 75 13.12 -5.65 11.41
N PHE A 76 12.20 -6.60 11.44
CA PHE A 76 11.25 -6.79 10.35
C PHE A 76 10.17 -5.71 10.28
N ASN A 77 9.80 -5.11 11.41
CA ASN A 77 8.99 -3.89 11.41
C ASN A 77 9.71 -2.75 10.69
N LEU A 78 11.01 -2.61 10.87
CA LEU A 78 11.82 -1.62 10.15
C LEU A 78 11.86 -1.95 8.65
N ILE A 79 12.08 -3.21 8.27
CA ILE A 79 12.00 -3.66 6.86
C ILE A 79 10.63 -3.35 6.27
N TYR A 80 9.55 -3.59 7.02
CA TYR A 80 8.19 -3.26 6.59
C TYR A 80 8.04 -1.76 6.32
N ILE A 81 8.42 -0.92 7.29
CA ILE A 81 8.33 0.53 7.16
C ILE A 81 9.12 1.02 5.94
N LEU A 82 10.37 0.58 5.79
CA LEU A 82 11.21 0.98 4.66
C LEU A 82 10.62 0.50 3.33
N SER A 83 10.16 -0.74 3.25
CA SER A 83 9.56 -1.30 2.03
C SER A 83 8.30 -0.55 1.63
N THR A 84 7.44 -0.21 2.59
CA THR A 84 6.23 0.58 2.37
C THR A 84 6.56 1.99 1.90
N LEU A 85 7.53 2.65 2.54
CA LEU A 85 7.96 3.99 2.13
C LEU A 85 8.55 3.96 0.72
N VAL A 86 9.48 3.05 0.43
CA VAL A 86 10.08 2.89 -0.90
C VAL A 86 9.01 2.64 -1.96
N ALA A 87 8.00 1.82 -1.66
CA ALA A 87 6.86 1.59 -2.54
C ALA A 87 6.06 2.87 -2.80
N TYR A 88 5.73 3.65 -1.77
CA TYR A 88 5.00 4.90 -1.93
C TYR A 88 5.81 6.00 -2.62
N PHE A 89 7.12 6.06 -2.39
CA PHE A 89 8.04 6.93 -3.13
C PHE A 89 8.10 6.57 -4.62
N SER A 90 8.19 5.28 -4.91
CA SER A 90 8.17 4.75 -6.28
C SER A 90 6.87 5.11 -7.00
N LEU A 91 5.72 4.99 -6.31
CA LEU A 91 4.43 5.40 -6.85
C LEU A 91 4.31 6.92 -7.02
N SER A 92 4.69 7.70 -6.01
CA SER A 92 4.60 9.16 -6.10
C SER A 92 5.47 9.69 -7.24
N TYR A 93 6.67 9.13 -7.44
CA TYR A 93 7.56 9.51 -8.54
C TYR A 93 6.94 9.28 -9.90
N ILE A 94 6.29 8.13 -10.13
CA ILE A 94 5.71 7.87 -11.46
C ILE A 94 4.46 8.71 -11.74
N TYR A 95 3.67 9.06 -10.72
CA TYR A 95 2.46 9.88 -10.88
C TYR A 95 2.74 11.39 -11.01
N SER A 96 3.86 11.88 -10.47
CA SER A 96 4.22 13.32 -10.45
C SER A 96 5.37 13.72 -11.38
N GLY A 97 6.17 12.75 -11.84
CA GLY A 97 7.35 13.05 -12.64
C GLY A 97 8.44 13.78 -11.84
N ARG A 98 9.10 14.76 -12.46
CA ARG A 98 10.30 15.42 -11.92
C ARG A 98 10.03 16.45 -10.81
N GLU A 99 8.78 16.84 -10.57
CA GLU A 99 8.45 17.83 -9.53
C GLU A 99 8.59 17.28 -8.10
N LEU A 100 8.63 15.95 -7.95
CA LEU A 100 8.85 15.27 -6.68
C LEU A 100 10.25 15.57 -6.10
N GLU A 101 11.29 15.62 -6.95
CA GLU A 101 12.69 15.73 -6.49
C GLU A 101 12.95 17.02 -5.70
N ARG A 102 12.37 18.15 -6.14
CA ARG A 102 12.47 19.44 -5.42
C ARG A 102 11.68 19.46 -4.12
N THR A 103 10.60 18.71 -4.07
CA THR A 103 9.66 18.71 -2.95
C THR A 103 10.14 17.80 -1.82
N LEU A 104 10.82 16.69 -2.14
CA LEU A 104 11.28 15.70 -1.15
C LEU A 104 12.50 16.11 -0.32
N THR A 105 13.45 16.84 -0.91
CA THR A 105 14.63 17.34 -0.17
C THR A 105 14.26 18.24 1.00
N SER A 106 13.16 18.98 0.86
CA SER A 106 12.65 19.91 1.89
C SER A 106 11.78 19.21 2.94
N ILE A 107 11.25 18.03 2.62
CA ILE A 107 10.15 17.38 3.34
C ILE A 107 10.63 16.26 4.23
N LEU A 108 11.65 15.49 3.82
CA LEU A 108 12.19 14.37 4.62
C LEU A 108 12.67 14.78 6.03
N LEU A 109 12.97 16.06 6.26
CA LEU A 109 13.42 16.59 7.55
C LEU A 109 12.27 16.97 8.52
N ILE A 110 11.02 17.04 8.05
CA ILE A 110 9.90 17.61 8.82
C ILE A 110 9.02 16.51 9.47
N PHE A 111 9.05 15.29 8.96
CA PHE A 111 8.13 14.23 9.41
C PHE A 111 8.63 13.47 10.64
N VAL A 112 7.85 13.53 11.71
CA VAL A 112 8.13 12.87 13.01
C VAL A 112 7.75 11.39 13.00
N SER A 113 6.84 10.95 12.12
CA SER A 113 6.40 9.55 12.02
C SER A 113 6.33 9.05 10.58
N TYR A 114 6.58 7.76 10.37
CA TYR A 114 6.46 7.15 9.04
C TYR A 114 5.02 7.17 8.52
N HIS A 115 4.01 7.12 9.41
CA HIS A 115 2.60 7.26 9.05
C HIS A 115 2.33 8.63 8.44
N SER A 116 2.86 9.70 9.03
CA SER A 116 2.73 11.05 8.51
C SER A 116 3.36 11.19 7.12
N LEU A 117 4.53 10.57 6.91
CA LEU A 117 5.19 10.55 5.60
C LEU A 117 4.39 9.74 4.57
N ALA A 118 3.83 8.59 4.96
CA ALA A 118 2.96 7.77 4.11
C ALA A 118 1.69 8.53 3.69
N ILE A 119 1.03 9.23 4.63
CA ILE A 119 -0.13 10.08 4.34
C ILE A 119 0.24 11.15 3.33
N PHE A 120 1.37 11.83 3.52
CA PHE A 120 1.86 12.84 2.60
C PHE A 120 2.06 12.28 1.18
N LEU A 121 2.80 11.17 1.05
CA LEU A 121 3.08 10.53 -0.24
C LEU A 121 1.79 10.08 -0.95
N LEU A 122 0.87 9.47 -0.22
CA LEU A 122 -0.42 9.01 -0.77
C LEU A 122 -1.33 10.19 -1.15
N SER A 123 -1.37 11.24 -0.34
CA SER A 123 -2.12 12.46 -0.67
C SER A 123 -1.56 13.12 -1.92
N TYR A 124 -0.23 13.14 -2.06
CA TYR A 124 0.43 13.65 -3.25
C TYR A 124 0.11 12.81 -4.50
N ILE A 125 0.07 11.48 -4.39
CA ILE A 125 -0.41 10.59 -5.46
C ILE A 125 -1.86 10.94 -5.85
N VAL A 126 -2.75 11.09 -4.87
CA VAL A 126 -4.17 11.43 -5.10
C VAL A 126 -4.31 12.75 -5.84
N LEU A 127 -3.58 13.79 -5.42
CA LEU A 127 -3.62 15.11 -6.07
C LEU A 127 -3.15 15.05 -7.53
N ASN A 128 -2.08 14.29 -7.82
CA ASN A 128 -1.58 14.14 -9.19
C ASN A 128 -2.57 13.35 -10.08
N ILE A 129 -3.20 12.30 -9.56
CA ILE A 129 -4.22 11.54 -10.30
C ILE A 129 -5.50 12.36 -10.48
N ALA A 130 -5.83 13.29 -9.57
CA ALA A 130 -7.00 14.15 -9.69
C ALA A 130 -6.98 15.06 -10.94
N LEU A 131 -5.80 15.29 -11.51
CA LEU A 131 -5.64 16.00 -12.78
C LEU A 131 -6.06 15.15 -13.99
N TRP A 132 -6.27 13.83 -13.82
CA TRP A 132 -6.61 12.91 -14.91
C TRP A 132 -8.13 12.72 -15.01
N VAL A 133 -8.63 12.63 -16.24
CA VAL A 133 -10.05 12.41 -16.52
C VAL A 133 -10.29 10.94 -16.87
N GLY A 134 -11.17 10.27 -16.13
CA GLY A 134 -11.57 8.89 -16.44
C GLY A 134 -12.21 8.17 -15.25
N LYS A 135 -12.93 7.08 -15.52
CA LYS A 135 -13.50 6.23 -14.46
C LYS A 135 -12.37 5.54 -13.68
N GLU A 136 -11.28 5.23 -14.36
CA GLU A 136 -10.06 4.59 -13.88
C GLU A 136 -9.34 5.50 -12.87
N ALA A 137 -9.21 6.79 -13.20
CA ALA A 137 -8.65 7.80 -12.30
C ALA A 137 -9.47 7.93 -11.00
N LYS A 138 -10.81 7.95 -11.09
CA LYS A 138 -11.69 8.00 -9.91
C LYS A 138 -11.53 6.80 -8.98
N ILE A 139 -11.40 5.59 -9.54
CA ILE A 139 -11.17 4.36 -8.76
C ILE A 139 -9.79 4.43 -8.08
N ALA A 140 -8.75 4.89 -8.79
CA ALA A 140 -7.42 5.05 -8.23
C ALA A 140 -7.40 6.08 -7.09
N ILE A 141 -8.05 7.24 -7.27
CA ILE A 141 -8.21 8.28 -6.24
C ILE A 141 -8.88 7.70 -5.00
N ALA A 142 -10.01 7.00 -5.16
CA ALA A 142 -10.71 6.38 -4.04
C ALA A 142 -9.84 5.34 -3.32
N GLY A 143 -9.14 4.49 -4.09
CA GLY A 143 -8.22 3.48 -3.55
C GLY A 143 -7.10 4.08 -2.72
N TYR A 144 -6.34 5.03 -3.28
CA TYR A 144 -5.23 5.67 -2.56
C TYR A 144 -5.70 6.56 -1.39
N SER A 145 -6.86 7.21 -1.50
CA SER A 145 -7.43 8.00 -0.41
C SER A 145 -7.81 7.12 0.79
N LEU A 146 -8.37 5.93 0.55
CA LEU A 146 -8.67 4.97 1.61
C LEU A 146 -7.40 4.44 2.29
N ILE A 147 -6.34 4.19 1.52
CA ILE A 147 -5.03 3.80 2.09
C ILE A 147 -4.46 4.95 2.92
N ALA A 148 -4.52 6.20 2.44
CA ALA A 148 -4.08 7.37 3.20
C ALA A 148 -4.87 7.52 4.51
N PHE A 149 -6.19 7.36 4.43
CA PHE A 149 -7.07 7.37 5.59
C PHE A 149 -6.73 6.25 6.59
N SER A 150 -6.32 5.07 6.13
CA SER A 150 -5.84 4.02 7.02
C SER A 150 -4.62 4.45 7.84
N HIS A 151 -3.64 5.13 7.21
CA HIS A 151 -2.48 5.65 7.92
C HIS A 151 -2.83 6.81 8.86
N LEU A 152 -3.85 7.60 8.51
CA LEU A 152 -4.39 8.63 9.39
C LEU A 152 -4.98 8.02 10.67
N LEU A 153 -5.76 6.94 10.55
CA LEU A 153 -6.28 6.19 11.70
C LEU A 153 -5.14 5.59 12.54
N SER A 154 -4.08 5.10 11.89
CA SER A 154 -2.91 4.56 12.59
C SER A 154 -2.25 5.55 13.55
N LEU A 155 -2.24 6.86 13.23
CA LEU A 155 -1.68 7.88 14.13
C LEU A 155 -2.39 7.93 15.48
N PHE A 156 -3.65 7.51 15.52
CA PHE A 156 -4.47 7.52 16.73
C PHE A 156 -4.52 6.18 17.47
N THR A 157 -3.91 5.12 16.92
CA THR A 157 -3.84 3.80 17.56
C THR A 157 -3.22 3.78 18.96
N PRO A 158 -2.24 4.65 19.33
CA PRO A 158 -1.73 4.72 20.70
C PRO A 158 -2.80 5.14 21.72
N TYR A 159 -3.80 5.92 21.30
CA TYR A 159 -4.86 6.42 22.18
C TYR A 159 -6.04 5.46 22.29
N TRP A 160 -6.39 4.76 21.20
CA TRP A 160 -7.49 3.79 21.21
C TRP A 160 -7.16 2.56 20.39
N ARG A 161 -6.93 1.43 21.07
CA ARG A 161 -6.58 0.14 20.44
C ARG A 161 -7.64 -0.38 19.44
N GLY A 162 -8.90 0.03 19.58
CA GLY A 162 -9.95 -0.30 18.61
C GLY A 162 -9.65 0.24 17.20
N LEU A 163 -8.85 1.30 17.11
CA LEU A 163 -8.43 1.88 15.83
C LEU A 163 -7.46 0.99 15.06
N ALA A 164 -6.77 0.04 15.72
CA ALA A 164 -5.86 -0.89 15.05
C ALA A 164 -6.62 -1.82 14.07
N ILE A 165 -7.83 -2.23 14.46
CA ILE A 165 -8.71 -2.99 13.58
C ILE A 165 -9.33 -2.07 12.52
N LEU A 166 -9.76 -0.87 12.93
CA LEU A 166 -10.42 0.08 12.04
C LEU A 166 -9.49 0.65 10.97
N GLU A 167 -8.17 0.68 11.16
CA GLU A 167 -7.24 1.06 10.09
C GLU A 167 -7.16 0.02 8.98
N ASN A 168 -7.32 -1.26 9.29
CA ASN A 168 -7.13 -2.33 8.31
C ASN A 168 -8.30 -2.44 7.32
N PHE A 169 -9.53 -2.07 7.70
CA PHE A 169 -10.69 -2.03 6.81
C PHE A 169 -10.53 -1.07 5.61
N PRO A 170 -10.28 0.24 5.79
CA PRO A 170 -10.09 1.16 4.68
C PRO A 170 -8.87 0.79 3.85
N ARG A 171 -7.77 0.31 4.47
CA ARG A 171 -6.60 -0.20 3.74
C ARG A 171 -6.98 -1.32 2.79
N LEU A 172 -7.71 -2.31 3.31
CA LEU A 172 -8.16 -3.47 2.56
C LEU A 172 -9.09 -3.08 1.40
N ILE A 173 -10.09 -2.23 1.66
CA ILE A 173 -11.00 -1.73 0.61
C ILE A 173 -10.20 -0.96 -0.45
N GLY A 174 -9.23 -0.14 -0.03
CA GLY A 174 -8.33 0.57 -0.92
C GLY A 174 -7.55 -0.36 -1.85
N PHE A 175 -6.99 -1.45 -1.30
CA PHE A 175 -6.32 -2.48 -2.10
C PHE A 175 -7.28 -3.19 -3.06
N ILE A 176 -8.50 -3.52 -2.63
CA ILE A 176 -9.51 -4.13 -3.50
C ILE A 176 -9.84 -3.21 -4.69
N LEU A 177 -10.02 -1.91 -4.46
CA LEU A 177 -10.28 -0.95 -5.53
C LEU A 177 -9.13 -0.88 -6.53
N LEU A 178 -7.88 -0.88 -6.05
CA LEU A 178 -6.70 -0.89 -6.92
C LEU A 178 -6.55 -2.22 -7.67
N LEU A 179 -6.91 -3.35 -7.06
CA LEU A 179 -6.96 -4.63 -7.76
C LEU A 179 -7.98 -4.61 -8.90
N LEU A 180 -9.20 -4.08 -8.65
CA LEU A 180 -10.22 -3.94 -9.68
C LEU A 180 -9.76 -3.08 -10.85
N LEU A 181 -9.05 -1.98 -10.55
CA LEU A 181 -8.44 -1.11 -11.56
C LEU A 181 -7.46 -1.88 -12.46
N VAL A 182 -6.53 -2.63 -11.86
CA VAL A 182 -5.50 -3.37 -12.61
C VAL A 182 -6.09 -4.52 -13.42
N VAL A 183 -7.03 -5.28 -12.86
CA VAL A 183 -7.73 -6.35 -13.58
C VAL A 183 -8.49 -5.78 -14.79
N ARG A 184 -9.10 -4.61 -14.64
CA ARG A 184 -9.78 -3.95 -15.76
C ARG A 184 -8.79 -3.48 -16.83
N ALA A 185 -7.65 -2.92 -16.43
CA ALA A 185 -6.58 -2.55 -17.37
C ALA A 185 -6.05 -3.75 -18.16
N GLU A 186 -5.86 -4.92 -17.50
CA GLU A 186 -5.48 -6.16 -18.18
C GLU A 186 -6.52 -6.58 -19.23
N ARG A 187 -7.82 -6.58 -18.87
CA ARG A 187 -8.90 -6.97 -19.79
C ARG A 187 -8.97 -6.06 -21.02
N ILE A 188 -8.86 -4.75 -20.82
CA ILE A 188 -8.84 -3.78 -21.93
C ILE A 188 -7.64 -4.05 -22.84
N GLY A 189 -6.45 -4.27 -22.26
CA GLY A 189 -5.24 -4.59 -23.02
C GLY A 189 -5.38 -5.85 -23.87
N LYS A 190 -6.06 -6.89 -23.37
CA LYS A 190 -6.32 -8.12 -24.16
C LYS A 190 -7.24 -7.86 -25.36
N ASN A 191 -8.31 -7.09 -25.17
CA ASN A 191 -9.26 -6.81 -26.23
C ASN A 191 -8.63 -6.00 -27.37
N VAL A 192 -7.67 -5.13 -27.07
CA VAL A 192 -6.96 -4.32 -28.08
C VAL A 192 -6.01 -5.17 -28.93
N GLN A 193 -5.40 -6.23 -28.38
CA GLN A 193 -4.51 -7.11 -29.13
C GLN A 193 -5.23 -8.12 -30.04
N GLN A 194 -6.55 -8.22 -29.92
CA GLN A 194 -7.39 -9.13 -30.73
C GLN A 194 -8.00 -8.45 -31.96
N ILE A 195 -7.72 -7.15 -32.16
CA ILE A 195 -8.13 -6.33 -33.32
C ILE A 195 -6.88 -6.10 -34.17
#